data_AF-A0A444WCE4-F1
#
_entry.id   AF-A0A444WCE4-F1
#
_cell.length_a   1.000
_cell.length_b   1.000
_cell.length_c   1.000
_cell.angle_alpha   90.00
_cell.angle_beta   90.00
_cell.angle_gamma   90.00
#
_symmetry.space_group_name_H-M   'P 1'
#
loop_
_entity.id
_entity.type
_entity.pdbx_description
1 polymer ?
#
loop_
_entity_poly.entity_id
_entity_poly.type
_entity_poly.pdbx_seq_one_letter_code
_entity_poly.pdbx_strand_id
1 'polypeptide(L)'
;MKKLLLTLVLVLAGATAFAQDAFKQDALKYIQLTEQRQIFEILTKDIVSQLPAEKQADFKKELNTSLDGLMDKMADMYMQEFTHDEIKQFIKFYESPAGKKLAGKTAVLYEKGQQIGQEWGMGLQGIMMKYMQ
;
A
#
# COMPACT_ATOMS: atom_id res chain seq x y z
N MET A 1 47.30 9.47 3.27
CA MET A 1 46.47 8.52 2.50
C MET A 1 45.36 7.88 3.34
N LYS A 2 45.65 7.24 4.49
CA LYS A 2 44.60 6.64 5.36
C LYS A 2 43.51 7.61 5.81
N LYS A 3 43.86 8.86 6.17
CA LYS A 3 42.90 9.91 6.55
C LYS A 3 42.00 10.36 5.39
N LEU A 4 42.54 10.44 4.17
CA LEU A 4 41.79 10.79 2.95
C LEU A 4 40.81 9.69 2.53
N LEU A 5 41.21 8.43 2.65
CA LEU A 5 40.34 7.27 2.41
C LEU A 5 39.16 7.23 3.39
N LEU A 6 39.40 7.50 4.68
CA LEU A 6 38.35 7.56 5.70
C LEU A 6 37.35 8.69 5.45
N THR A 7 37.80 9.88 5.04
CA THR A 7 36.90 10.98 4.69
C THR A 7 36.04 10.66 3.46
N LEU A 8 36.63 10.02 2.44
CA LEU A 8 35.92 9.63 1.22
C LEU A 8 34.83 8.59 1.50
N VAL A 9 35.12 7.60 2.35
CA VAL A 9 34.15 6.58 2.77
C VAL A 9 33.02 7.21 3.58
N LEU A 10 33.31 8.17 4.46
CA LEU A 10 32.28 8.86 5.26
C LEU A 10 31.34 9.68 4.38
N VAL A 11 31.87 10.36 3.36
CA VAL A 11 31.07 11.15 2.40
C VAL A 11 30.19 10.25 1.54
N LEU A 12 30.71 9.11 1.06
CA LEU A 12 29.94 8.15 0.27
C LEU A 12 28.82 7.49 1.10
N ALA A 13 29.11 7.09 2.34
CA ALA A 13 28.12 6.51 3.24
C ALA A 13 27.00 7.50 3.61
N GLY A 14 27.34 8.79 3.77
CA GLY A 14 26.36 9.85 3.97
C GLY A 14 25.44 10.00 2.76
N ALA A 15 26.01 10.08 1.55
CA ALA A 15 25.23 10.22 0.32
C ALA A 15 24.25 9.06 0.08
N THR A 16 24.66 7.82 0.38
CA THR A 16 23.77 6.65 0.26
C THR A 16 22.65 6.65 1.28
N ALA A 17 22.90 7.10 2.52
CA ALA A 17 21.87 7.19 3.54
C ALA A 17 20.79 8.20 3.15
N PHE A 18 21.18 9.40 2.67
CA PHE A 18 20.22 10.40 2.20
C PHE A 18 19.40 9.95 0.99
N ALA A 19 20.03 9.26 0.03
CA ALA A 19 19.34 8.74 -1.14
C ALA A 19 18.31 7.65 -0.77
N GLN A 20 18.66 6.76 0.17
CA GLN A 20 17.75 5.72 0.65
C GLN A 20 16.55 6.31 1.40
N ASP A 21 16.78 7.34 2.22
CA ASP A 21 15.70 8.02 2.97
C ASP A 21 14.71 8.72 2.04
N ALA A 22 15.21 9.43 1.02
CA ALA A 22 14.37 10.08 0.01
C ALA A 22 13.56 9.07 -0.80
N PHE A 23 14.16 7.92 -1.14
CA PHE A 23 13.47 6.87 -1.88
C PHE A 23 12.32 6.28 -1.05
N LYS A 24 12.54 5.99 0.24
CA LYS A 24 11.48 5.49 1.12
C LYS A 24 10.34 6.48 1.29
N GLN A 25 10.63 7.77 1.45
CA GLN A 25 9.61 8.81 1.54
C GLN A 25 8.74 8.90 0.29
N ASP A 26 9.34 8.81 -0.90
CA ASP A 26 8.58 8.80 -2.15
C ASP A 26 7.75 7.52 -2.32
N ALA A 27 8.28 6.36 -1.93
CA ALA A 27 7.51 5.10 -1.95
C ALA A 27 6.29 5.16 -1.02
N LEU A 28 6.45 5.70 0.19
CA LEU A 28 5.34 5.95 1.13
C LEU A 28 4.31 6.92 0.55
N LYS A 29 4.77 8.02 -0.04
CA LYS A 29 3.90 9.00 -0.70
C LYS A 29 3.09 8.36 -1.82
N TYR A 30 3.73 7.55 -2.66
CA TYR A 30 3.04 6.81 -3.71
C TYR A 30 1.92 5.93 -3.14
N ILE A 31 2.22 5.11 -2.12
CA ILE A 31 1.24 4.22 -1.48
C ILE A 31 0.06 5.04 -0.94
N GLN A 32 0.33 6.14 -0.24
CA GLN A 32 -0.70 7.04 0.27
C GLN A 32 -1.59 7.59 -0.85
N LEU A 33 -0.99 8.03 -1.96
CA LEU A 33 -1.73 8.58 -3.11
C LEU A 33 -2.64 7.54 -3.80
N THR A 34 -2.37 6.24 -3.66
CA THR A 34 -3.23 5.20 -4.26
C THR A 34 -4.51 4.93 -3.48
N GLU A 35 -4.62 5.44 -2.25
CA GLU A 35 -5.74 5.20 -1.32
C GLU A 35 -5.95 3.71 -0.96
N GLN A 36 -4.94 2.85 -1.18
CA GLN A 36 -5.04 1.41 -0.87
C GLN A 36 -5.25 1.11 0.62
N ARG A 37 -4.83 2.02 1.53
CA ARG A 37 -5.12 1.91 2.96
C ARG A 37 -6.61 1.73 3.25
N GLN A 38 -7.47 2.38 2.45
CA GLN A 38 -8.93 2.30 2.60
C GLN A 38 -9.46 0.87 2.43
N ILE A 39 -8.80 0.04 1.59
CA ILE A 39 -9.21 -1.36 1.40
C ILE A 39 -9.02 -2.14 2.72
N PHE A 40 -7.90 -1.94 3.41
CA PHE A 40 -7.65 -2.58 4.70
C PHE A 40 -8.60 -2.08 5.80
N GLU A 41 -8.95 -0.79 5.78
CA GLU A 41 -9.97 -0.23 6.66
C GLU A 41 -11.36 -0.83 6.40
N ILE A 42 -11.72 -1.07 5.13
CA ILE A 42 -12.96 -1.77 4.75
C ILE A 42 -12.94 -3.20 5.27
N LEU A 43 -11.84 -3.94 5.06
CA LEU A 43 -11.68 -5.32 5.49
C LEU A 43 -11.80 -5.50 7.01
N THR A 44 -11.41 -4.49 7.78
CA THR A 44 -11.41 -4.53 9.25
C THR A 44 -12.65 -3.89 9.86
N LYS A 45 -13.49 -3.23 9.05
CA LYS A 45 -14.72 -2.57 9.50
C LYS A 45 -15.65 -3.49 10.28
N ASP A 46 -15.82 -4.72 9.81
CA ASP A 46 -16.72 -5.69 10.46
C ASP A 46 -16.15 -6.22 11.79
N ILE A 47 -14.82 -6.33 11.89
CA ILE A 47 -14.17 -6.67 13.16
C ILE A 47 -14.43 -5.56 14.18
N VAL A 48 -14.23 -4.31 13.78
CA VAL A 48 -14.45 -3.14 14.63
C VAL A 48 -15.91 -3.03 15.08
N SER A 49 -16.87 -3.26 14.17
CA SER A 49 -18.30 -3.12 14.47
C SER A 49 -18.83 -4.18 15.43
N GLN A 50 -18.19 -5.34 15.51
CA GLN A 50 -18.55 -6.43 16.42
C GLN A 50 -17.97 -6.27 17.83
N LEU A 51 -17.06 -5.31 18.06
CA LEU A 51 -16.48 -5.05 19.38
C LEU A 51 -17.44 -4.25 20.29
N PRO A 52 -17.37 -4.45 21.61
CA PRO A 52 -18.05 -3.58 22.58
C PRO A 52 -17.70 -2.11 22.33
N ALA A 53 -18.70 -1.23 22.38
CA ALA A 53 -18.57 0.17 21.99
C ALA A 53 -17.44 0.90 22.73
N GLU A 54 -17.26 0.60 24.01
CA GLU A 54 -16.22 1.14 24.88
C GLU A 54 -14.80 0.72 24.47
N LYS A 55 -14.64 -0.39 23.72
CA LYS A 55 -13.34 -0.90 23.25
C LYS A 55 -12.99 -0.45 21.83
N GLN A 56 -13.96 0.06 21.08
CA GLN A 56 -13.76 0.39 19.66
C GLN A 56 -12.72 1.49 19.45
N ALA A 57 -12.66 2.48 20.34
CA ALA A 57 -11.71 3.59 20.20
C ALA A 57 -10.26 3.12 20.35
N ASP A 58 -9.97 2.35 21.41
CA ASP A 58 -8.63 1.81 21.67
C ASP A 58 -8.21 0.83 20.56
N PHE A 59 -9.12 -0.06 20.15
CA PHE A 59 -8.85 -0.98 19.04
C PHE A 59 -8.55 -0.25 17.74
N LYS A 60 -9.33 0.80 17.37
CA LYS A 60 -9.05 1.61 16.18
C LYS A 60 -7.68 2.29 16.24
N LYS A 61 -7.24 2.71 17.42
CA LYS A 61 -5.91 3.30 17.61
C LYS A 61 -4.81 2.27 17.34
N GLU A 62 -4.90 1.09 17.93
CA GLU A 62 -3.94 0.01 17.69
C GLU A 62 -3.96 -0.47 16.23
N LEU A 63 -5.15 -0.58 15.64
CA LEU A 63 -5.33 -0.92 14.24
C LEU A 63 -4.65 0.11 13.33
N ASN A 64 -4.82 1.42 13.58
CA ASN A 64 -4.14 2.46 12.82
C ASN A 64 -2.61 2.30 12.88
N THR A 65 -2.05 2.07 14.07
CA THR A 65 -0.60 1.82 14.20
C THR A 65 -0.17 0.57 13.44
N SER A 66 -0.97 -0.49 13.46
CA SER A 66 -0.70 -1.69 12.67
C SER A 66 -0.76 -1.42 11.16
N LEU A 67 -1.71 -0.59 10.70
CA LEU A 67 -1.83 -0.22 9.29
C LEU A 67 -0.66 0.67 8.85
N ASP A 68 -0.19 1.57 9.69
CA ASP A 68 0.98 2.41 9.39
C ASP A 68 2.22 1.52 9.17
N GLY A 69 2.44 0.54 10.05
CA GLY A 69 3.50 -0.46 9.88
C GLY A 69 3.33 -1.35 8.63
N LEU A 70 2.10 -1.58 8.19
CA LEU A 70 1.84 -2.27 6.92
C LEU A 70 2.23 -1.38 5.72
N MET A 71 1.88 -0.09 5.74
CA MET A 71 2.25 0.85 4.68
C MET A 71 3.78 0.98 4.56
N ASP A 72 4.50 0.99 5.69
CA ASP A 72 5.97 0.97 5.72
C ASP A 72 6.55 -0.28 5.03
N LYS A 73 6.02 -1.46 5.34
CA LYS A 73 6.45 -2.71 4.68
C LYS A 73 6.13 -2.73 3.19
N MET A 74 4.99 -2.16 2.81
CA MET A 74 4.65 -1.99 1.40
C MET A 74 5.66 -1.07 0.72
N ALA A 75 6.06 0.04 1.34
CA ALA A 75 7.06 0.95 0.78
C ALA A 75 8.40 0.23 0.56
N ASP A 76 8.85 -0.56 1.54
CA ASP A 76 10.07 -1.36 1.42
C ASP A 76 9.99 -2.37 0.25
N MET A 77 8.85 -3.04 0.07
CA MET A 77 8.61 -3.91 -1.09
C MET A 77 8.68 -3.13 -2.42
N TYR A 78 8.03 -1.97 -2.52
CA TYR A 78 8.09 -1.16 -3.74
C TYR A 78 9.52 -0.68 -4.05
N MET A 79 10.33 -0.39 -3.03
CA MET A 79 11.74 -0.03 -3.22
C MET A 79 12.62 -1.19 -3.71
N GLN A 80 12.20 -2.44 -3.47
CA GLN A 80 12.91 -3.63 -3.95
C GLN A 80 12.60 -3.94 -5.42
N GLU A 81 11.37 -3.65 -5.85
CA GLU A 81 10.88 -4.03 -7.19
C GLU A 81 11.00 -2.90 -8.23
N PHE A 82 11.07 -1.65 -7.79
CA PHE A 82 11.11 -0.49 -8.68
C PHE A 82 12.31 0.40 -8.39
N THR A 83 12.70 1.20 -9.37
CA THR A 83 13.68 2.27 -9.18
C THR A 83 13.03 3.51 -8.59
N HIS A 84 13.83 4.38 -7.97
CA HIS A 84 13.33 5.64 -7.40
C HIS A 84 12.67 6.53 -8.47
N ASP A 85 13.20 6.56 -9.68
CA ASP A 85 12.65 7.38 -10.76
C ASP A 85 11.31 6.84 -11.29
N GLU A 86 11.10 5.53 -11.30
CA GLU A 86 9.79 4.93 -11.61
C GLU A 86 8.75 5.28 -10.55
N ILE A 87 9.11 5.20 -9.25
CA ILE A 87 8.21 5.63 -8.18
C ILE A 87 7.84 7.11 -8.32
N LYS A 88 8.78 7.99 -8.67
CA LYS A 88 8.48 9.41 -8.96
C LYS A 88 7.51 9.58 -10.13
N GLN A 89 7.63 8.75 -11.17
CA GLN A 89 6.69 8.76 -12.28
C GLN A 89 5.29 8.29 -11.85
N PHE A 90 5.19 7.29 -10.99
CA PHE A 90 3.91 6.85 -10.42
C PHE A 90 3.26 7.95 -9.60
N ILE A 91 4.03 8.62 -8.73
CA ILE A 91 3.55 9.79 -7.96
C ILE A 91 3.00 10.85 -8.91
N LYS A 92 3.76 11.22 -9.94
CA LYS A 92 3.33 12.21 -10.94
C LYS A 92 2.01 11.82 -11.62
N PHE A 93 1.83 10.54 -11.94
CA PHE A 93 0.57 10.05 -12.48
C PHE A 93 -0.57 10.19 -11.45
N TYR A 94 -0.39 9.73 -10.21
CA TYR A 94 -1.42 9.80 -9.18
C TYR A 94 -1.74 11.24 -8.72
N GLU A 95 -0.82 12.19 -8.92
CA GLU A 95 -1.07 13.62 -8.69
C GLU A 95 -1.87 14.29 -9.82
N SER A 96 -1.94 13.67 -11.01
CA SER A 96 -2.74 14.16 -12.14
C SER A 96 -4.24 14.07 -11.88
N PRO A 97 -5.09 14.81 -12.61
CA PRO A 97 -6.55 14.71 -12.45
C PRO A 97 -7.10 13.29 -12.66
N ALA A 98 -6.54 12.53 -13.61
CA ALA A 98 -6.95 11.15 -13.86
C ALA A 98 -6.51 10.21 -12.73
N GLY A 99 -5.27 10.36 -12.26
CA GLY A 99 -4.73 9.56 -11.15
C GLY A 99 -5.47 9.80 -9.83
N LYS A 100 -5.75 11.07 -9.49
CA LYS A 100 -6.59 11.43 -8.33
C LYS A 100 -7.99 10.86 -8.44
N LYS A 101 -8.59 10.91 -9.64
CA LYS A 101 -9.91 10.30 -9.89
C LYS A 101 -9.86 8.79 -9.71
N LEU A 102 -8.81 8.12 -10.16
CA LEU A 102 -8.64 6.68 -9.97
C LEU A 102 -8.51 6.32 -8.50
N ALA A 103 -7.61 7.00 -7.76
CA ALA A 103 -7.41 6.80 -6.33
C ALA A 103 -8.70 7.04 -5.52
N GLY A 104 -9.42 8.13 -5.80
CA GLY A 104 -10.72 8.40 -5.18
C GLY A 104 -11.83 7.41 -5.54
N LYS A 105 -11.58 6.47 -6.46
CA LYS A 105 -12.48 5.36 -6.80
C LYS A 105 -11.98 4.01 -6.29
N THR A 106 -10.83 3.92 -5.63
CA THR A 106 -10.24 2.67 -5.13
C THR A 106 -11.24 1.86 -4.30
N ALA A 107 -11.86 2.44 -3.26
CA ALA A 107 -12.86 1.77 -2.43
C ALA A 107 -14.11 1.32 -3.23
N VAL A 108 -14.65 2.19 -4.10
CA VAL A 108 -15.84 1.88 -4.92
C VAL A 108 -15.55 0.76 -5.91
N LEU A 109 -14.38 0.76 -6.53
CA LEU A 109 -13.95 -0.29 -7.45
C LEU A 109 -13.75 -1.61 -6.72
N TYR A 110 -13.19 -1.57 -5.50
CA TYR A 110 -13.05 -2.75 -4.67
C TYR A 110 -14.40 -3.39 -4.34
N GLU A 111 -15.37 -2.62 -3.83
CA GLU A 111 -16.72 -3.10 -3.51
C GLU A 111 -17.45 -3.69 -4.74
N LYS A 112 -17.39 -2.99 -5.87
CA LYS A 112 -17.98 -3.49 -7.13
C LYS A 112 -17.26 -4.75 -7.63
N GLY A 113 -15.95 -4.80 -7.51
CA GLY A 113 -15.14 -5.96 -7.87
C GLY A 113 -15.52 -7.20 -7.06
N GLN A 114 -15.80 -7.04 -5.76
CA GLN A 114 -16.29 -8.13 -4.91
C GLN A 114 -17.62 -8.70 -5.44
N GLN A 115 -18.58 -7.85 -5.82
CA GLN A 115 -19.87 -8.29 -6.37
C GLN A 115 -19.68 -9.07 -7.69
N ILE A 116 -18.90 -8.51 -8.61
CA ILE A 116 -18.58 -9.15 -9.90
C ILE A 116 -17.89 -10.51 -9.67
N GLY A 117 -16.96 -10.58 -8.72
CA GLY A 117 -16.26 -11.82 -8.37
C GLY A 117 -17.19 -12.89 -7.80
N GLN A 118 -18.14 -12.50 -6.95
CA GLN A 118 -19.17 -13.40 -6.43
C GLN A 118 -20.06 -13.96 -7.54
N GLU A 119 -20.52 -13.11 -8.46
CA GLU A 119 -21.31 -13.51 -9.62
C GLU A 119 -20.57 -14.52 -10.50
N TRP A 120 -19.31 -14.24 -10.82
CA TRP A 120 -18.47 -15.16 -11.59
C TRP A 120 -18.25 -16.49 -10.86
N GLY A 121 -18.02 -16.46 -9.55
CA GLY A 121 -17.83 -17.66 -8.72
C GLY A 121 -19.04 -18.60 -8.75
N MET A 122 -20.27 -18.07 -8.73
CA MET A 122 -21.49 -18.87 -8.89
C MET A 122 -21.54 -19.54 -10.27
N GLY A 123 -21.16 -18.81 -11.33
CA GLY A 123 -21.06 -19.37 -12.68
C GLY A 123 -20.02 -20.50 -12.78
N LEU A 124 -18.87 -20.32 -12.12
CA LEU A 124 -17.80 -21.32 -12.09
C LEU A 124 -18.23 -22.61 -11.39
N GLN A 125 -19.02 -22.53 -10.31
CA GLN A 125 -19.57 -23.74 -9.65
C GLN A 125 -20.37 -24.61 -10.62
N GLY A 126 -21.17 -23.98 -11.49
CA GLY A 126 -21.90 -24.69 -12.55
C GLY A 126 -20.98 -25.37 -13.57
N ILE A 127 -19.85 -24.75 -13.92
CA ILE A 127 -18.85 -25.37 -14.79
C ILE A 127 -18.21 -26.56 -14.07
N MET A 128 -17.77 -26.40 -12.82
CA MET A 128 -17.12 -27.48 -12.06
C MET A 128 -18.02 -28.70 -11.89
N MET A 129 -19.31 -28.52 -11.61
CA MET A 129 -20.25 -29.64 -11.50
C MET A 129 -20.36 -30.49 -12.77
N LYS A 130 -20.14 -29.91 -13.96
CA LYS A 130 -20.12 -30.69 -15.22
C LYS A 130 -18.94 -31.65 -15.33
N TYR A 131 -17.84 -31.37 -14.65
CA TYR A 131 -16.61 -32.16 -14.69
C TYR A 131 -16.38 -33.01 -13.42
N MET A 132 -17.26 -32.90 -12.42
CA MET A 132 -17.30 -33.77 -11.25
C MET A 132 -18.25 -34.96 -11.41
N GLN A 133 -18.94 -35.05 -12.55
CA GLN A 133 -19.68 -36.23 -13.01
C GLN A 133 -18.79 -37.07 -13.92
#